data_AF-A0A925NBL8-F1
#
_entry.id   AF-A0A925NBL8-F1
#
_cell.length_a   1.000
_cell.length_b   1.000
_cell.length_c   1.000
_cell.angle_alpha   90.00
_cell.angle_beta   90.00
_cell.angle_gamma   90.00
#
_symmetry.space_group_name_H-M   'P 1'
#
loop_
_entity.id
_entity.type
_entity.pdbx_description
1 polymer ?
#
loop_
_entity_poly.entity_id
_entity_poly.type
_entity_poly.pdbx_seq_one_letter_code
_entity_poly.pdbx_strand_id
1 'polypeptide(L)'
;MDAQGLEDAAILLMSLGEEEASEVFKHLTPKEVQGLGETIARLKSIPREKVEGVLEKFATVASEQSMLVTDTDEYVKAVLRKALGDDKANLLIDRILQGGDVSGIESLKWMDANSVAELLRNEHPQIVAAILVHLDFDQASGVLKCFTERQRNEVLVRVATLDGIQPSALKDL
;
A
#
# COMPACT_ATOMS: atom_id res chain seq x y z
N MET A 1 13.40 7.13 -35.97
CA MET A 1 12.01 7.62 -35.81
C MET A 1 11.54 8.16 -37.14
N ASP A 2 10.32 7.83 -37.52
CA ASP A 2 9.63 8.51 -38.62
C ASP A 2 9.22 9.93 -38.21
N ALA A 3 8.87 10.77 -39.17
CA ALA A 3 8.49 12.16 -38.90
C ALA A 3 7.26 12.27 -37.98
N GLN A 4 6.35 11.28 -38.06
CA GLN A 4 5.15 11.22 -37.23
C GLN A 4 5.48 10.89 -35.77
N GLY A 5 6.37 9.92 -35.51
CA GLY A 5 6.77 9.57 -34.15
C GLY A 5 7.51 10.70 -33.42
N LEU A 6 8.28 11.52 -34.15
CA LEU A 6 8.91 12.72 -33.59
C LEU A 6 7.87 13.78 -33.21
N GLU A 7 6.83 13.96 -34.03
CA GLU A 7 5.74 14.89 -33.73
C GLU A 7 4.92 14.40 -32.53
N ASP A 8 4.54 13.12 -32.48
CA ASP A 8 3.80 12.53 -31.37
C ASP A 8 4.61 12.65 -30.06
N ALA A 9 5.93 12.37 -30.09
CA ALA A 9 6.80 12.50 -28.92
C ALA A 9 6.94 13.96 -28.45
N ALA A 10 7.02 14.92 -29.37
CA ALA A 10 7.04 16.34 -29.05
C ALA A 10 5.73 16.79 -28.37
N ILE A 11 4.58 16.35 -28.90
CA ILE A 11 3.26 16.64 -28.31
C ILE A 11 3.15 16.05 -26.90
N LEU A 12 3.59 14.81 -26.72
CA LEU A 12 3.60 14.14 -25.41
C LEU A 12 4.44 14.92 -24.40
N LEU A 13 5.67 15.29 -24.76
CA LEU A 13 6.58 16.00 -23.85
C LEU A 13 6.07 17.40 -23.49
N MET A 14 5.46 18.11 -24.44
CA MET A 14 4.81 19.39 -24.15
C MET A 14 3.61 19.26 -23.20
N SER A 15 2.95 18.09 -23.18
CA SER A 15 1.81 17.84 -22.27
C SER A 15 2.21 17.47 -20.85
N LEU A 16 3.44 16.98 -20.64
CA LEU A 16 3.95 16.54 -19.34
C LEU A 16 4.36 17.71 -18.44
N GLY A 17 4.76 18.85 -19.02
CA GLY A 17 5.32 19.98 -18.28
C GLY A 17 6.86 19.99 -18.31
N GLU A 18 7.44 21.13 -17.92
CA GLU A 18 8.89 21.37 -18.07
C GLU A 18 9.73 20.43 -17.19
N GLU A 19 9.31 20.17 -15.96
CA GLU A 19 10.05 19.35 -15.01
C GLU A 19 10.13 17.89 -15.49
N GLU A 20 8.98 17.29 -15.80
CA GLU A 20 8.85 15.90 -16.24
C GLU A 20 9.50 15.69 -17.61
N ALA A 21 9.31 16.64 -18.54
CA ALA A 21 10.00 16.56 -19.83
C ALA A 21 11.51 16.58 -19.65
N SER A 22 12.04 17.41 -18.75
CA SER A 22 13.49 17.49 -18.52
C SER A 22 14.11 16.16 -18.09
N GLU A 23 13.40 15.37 -17.27
CA GLU A 23 13.84 14.03 -16.87
C GLU A 23 13.91 13.09 -18.07
N VAL A 24 12.94 13.13 -18.98
CA VAL A 24 12.97 12.33 -20.22
C VAL A 24 14.15 12.73 -21.10
N PHE A 25 14.42 14.03 -21.25
CA PHE A 25 15.54 14.53 -22.07
C PHE A 25 16.91 14.00 -21.60
N LYS A 26 17.09 13.74 -20.29
CA LYS A 26 18.36 13.16 -19.76
C LYS A 26 18.65 11.77 -20.30
N HIS A 27 17.65 11.06 -20.79
CA HIS A 27 17.78 9.70 -21.33
C HIS A 27 17.95 9.65 -22.85
N LEU A 28 17.90 10.80 -23.54
CA LEU A 28 17.99 10.88 -24.99
C LEU A 28 19.42 11.15 -25.46
N THR A 29 19.77 10.62 -26.64
CA THR A 29 21.04 10.95 -27.29
C THR A 29 21.03 12.40 -27.80
N PRO A 30 22.20 13.05 -27.99
CA PRO A 30 22.26 14.42 -28.50
C PRO A 30 21.50 14.64 -29.83
N LYS A 31 21.50 13.62 -30.70
CA LYS A 31 20.79 13.66 -31.98
C LYS A 31 19.27 13.63 -31.81
N GLU A 32 18.77 12.87 -30.85
CA GLU A 32 17.34 12.79 -30.53
C GLU A 32 16.85 14.07 -29.84
N VAL A 33 17.64 14.59 -28.89
CA VAL A 33 17.40 15.90 -28.25
C VAL A 33 17.26 16.99 -29.30
N GLN A 34 18.18 17.05 -30.28
CA GLN A 34 18.12 18.03 -31.35
C GLN A 34 16.85 17.88 -32.20
N GLY A 35 16.57 16.67 -32.70
CA GLY A 35 15.41 16.43 -33.56
C GLY A 35 14.09 16.73 -32.86
N LEU A 36 13.99 16.38 -31.58
CA LEU A 36 12.81 16.61 -30.78
C LEU A 36 12.64 18.10 -30.41
N GLY A 37 13.73 18.78 -30.04
CA GLY A 37 13.74 20.24 -29.80
C GLY A 37 13.35 21.05 -31.02
N GLU A 38 13.87 20.70 -32.21
CA GLU A 38 13.47 21.33 -33.48
C GLU A 38 11.99 21.08 -33.83
N THR A 39 11.44 19.96 -33.39
CA THR A 39 10.02 19.61 -33.60
C THR A 39 9.13 20.41 -32.65
N ILE A 40 9.47 20.46 -31.37
CA ILE A 40 8.79 21.28 -30.35
C ILE A 40 8.78 22.76 -30.77
N ALA A 41 9.92 23.31 -31.20
CA ALA A 41 10.02 24.71 -31.63
C ALA A 41 9.15 25.06 -32.85
N ARG A 42 8.81 24.06 -33.68
CA ARG A 42 7.98 24.22 -34.88
C ARG A 42 6.49 24.15 -34.56
N LEU A 43 6.11 23.44 -33.50
CA LEU A 43 4.74 23.26 -33.06
C LEU A 43 4.26 24.51 -32.31
N LYS A 44 3.53 25.38 -33.01
CA LYS A 44 3.03 26.66 -32.45
C LYS A 44 1.70 26.54 -31.72
N SER A 45 0.83 25.67 -32.21
CA SER A 45 -0.50 25.44 -31.64
C SER A 45 -0.94 24.04 -32.06
N ILE A 46 -1.33 23.24 -31.08
CA ILE A 46 -1.74 21.86 -31.28
C ILE A 46 -3.22 21.78 -30.90
N PRO A 47 -4.11 21.29 -31.79
CA PRO A 47 -5.51 21.08 -31.45
C PRO A 47 -5.64 20.10 -30.29
N ARG A 48 -6.62 20.35 -29.41
CA ARG A 48 -6.85 19.49 -28.24
C ARG A 48 -7.09 18.03 -28.64
N GLU A 49 -7.81 17.81 -29.74
CA GLU A 49 -8.10 16.48 -30.28
C GLU A 49 -6.80 15.73 -30.65
N LYS A 50 -5.78 16.45 -31.14
CA LYS A 50 -4.49 15.85 -31.48
C LYS A 50 -3.69 15.47 -30.23
N VAL A 51 -3.75 16.30 -29.19
CA VAL A 51 -3.13 15.99 -27.88
C VAL A 51 -3.79 14.75 -27.27
N GLU A 52 -5.12 14.72 -27.21
CA GLU A 52 -5.88 13.59 -26.66
C GLU A 52 -5.57 12.28 -27.41
N GLY A 53 -5.53 12.32 -28.75
CA GLY A 53 -5.18 11.14 -29.55
C GLY A 53 -3.75 10.63 -29.32
N VAL A 54 -2.77 11.52 -29.13
CA VAL A 54 -1.39 11.13 -28.80
C VAL A 54 -1.31 10.51 -27.41
N LEU A 55 -2.01 11.09 -26.42
CA LEU A 55 -2.06 10.56 -25.06
C LEU A 55 -2.73 9.18 -24.99
N GLU A 56 -3.84 8.98 -25.71
CA GLU A 56 -4.53 7.68 -25.77
C GLU A 56 -3.66 6.60 -26.42
N LYS A 57 -2.98 6.95 -27.53
CA LYS A 57 -2.02 6.05 -28.19
C LYS A 57 -0.86 5.69 -27.26
N PHE A 58 -0.30 6.67 -26.55
CA PHE A 58 0.76 6.42 -25.56
C PHE A 58 0.26 5.52 -24.42
N ALA A 59 -0.91 5.81 -23.84
CA ALA A 59 -1.49 5.02 -22.76
C ALA A 59 -1.73 3.56 -23.18
N THR A 60 -2.20 3.34 -24.41
CA THR A 60 -2.40 1.99 -24.97
C THR A 60 -1.08 1.24 -25.06
N VAL A 61 -0.06 1.83 -25.70
CA VAL A 61 1.27 1.21 -25.86
C VAL A 61 1.96 0.99 -24.52
N ALA A 62 1.86 1.97 -23.61
CA ALA A 62 2.39 1.86 -22.27
C ALA A 62 1.70 0.73 -21.50
N SER A 63 0.37 0.57 -21.62
CA SER A 63 -0.35 -0.53 -20.96
C SER A 63 0.05 -1.91 -21.49
N GLU A 64 0.28 -2.03 -22.80
CA GLU A 64 0.73 -3.27 -23.45
C GLU A 64 2.16 -3.64 -23.04
N GLN A 65 3.05 -2.65 -22.87
CA GLN A 65 4.42 -2.88 -22.39
C GLN A 65 4.50 -3.02 -20.86
N SER A 66 3.57 -2.40 -20.13
CA SER A 66 3.47 -2.46 -18.67
C SER A 66 2.84 -3.75 -18.17
N MET A 67 2.17 -4.55 -19.02
CA MET A 67 1.71 -5.90 -18.70
C MET A 67 2.83 -6.86 -18.26
N LEU A 68 4.11 -6.48 -18.42
CA LEU A 68 5.24 -7.29 -17.97
C LEU A 68 5.80 -6.91 -16.60
N VAL A 69 5.65 -5.66 -16.11
CA VAL A 69 6.06 -5.26 -14.75
C VAL A 69 5.34 -3.97 -14.35
N THR A 70 4.15 -4.05 -13.78
CA THR A 70 3.67 -3.00 -12.87
C THR A 70 3.64 -3.60 -11.49
N ASP A 71 4.77 -3.47 -10.78
CA ASP A 71 4.87 -3.75 -9.35
C ASP A 71 4.07 -2.65 -8.62
N THR A 72 2.75 -2.71 -8.75
CA THR A 72 1.78 -1.82 -8.09
C THR A 72 2.07 -1.79 -6.58
N ASP A 73 2.59 -2.92 -6.10
CA ASP A 73 3.18 -3.17 -4.80
C ASP A 73 4.31 -2.20 -4.44
N GLU A 74 5.29 -1.93 -5.31
CA GLU A 74 6.38 -0.98 -5.06
C GLU A 74 5.86 0.46 -4.90
N TYR A 75 4.90 0.85 -5.73
CA TYR A 75 4.27 2.17 -5.61
C TYR A 75 3.51 2.31 -4.29
N VAL A 76 2.70 1.31 -3.93
CA VAL A 76 1.97 1.29 -2.66
C VAL A 76 2.94 1.27 -1.47
N LYS A 77 4.04 0.51 -1.56
CA LYS A 77 5.13 0.50 -0.56
C LYS A 77 5.71 1.89 -0.34
N ALA A 78 6.08 2.58 -1.40
CA ALA A 78 6.69 3.90 -1.34
C ALA A 78 5.74 4.94 -0.74
N VAL A 79 4.46 4.91 -1.14
CA VAL A 79 3.43 5.82 -0.61
C VAL A 79 3.19 5.58 0.88
N LEU A 80 3.04 4.32 1.30
CA LEU A 80 2.80 3.97 2.71
C LEU A 80 4.00 4.33 3.60
N ARG A 81 5.24 4.06 3.15
CA ARG A 81 6.46 4.45 3.88
C ARG A 81 6.56 5.95 4.08
N LYS A 82 6.26 6.73 3.04
CA LYS A 82 6.32 8.19 3.09
C LYS A 82 5.22 8.80 3.97
N ALA A 83 4.05 8.18 4.03
CA ALA A 83 2.92 8.68 4.82
C ALA A 83 2.99 8.30 6.30
N LEU A 84 3.59 7.14 6.64
CA LEU A 84 3.46 6.52 7.95
C LEU A 84 4.80 6.24 8.66
N GLY A 85 5.93 6.35 7.95
CA GLY A 85 7.24 5.91 8.40
C GLY A 85 7.50 4.42 8.15
N ASP A 86 8.77 4.02 8.05
CA ASP A 86 9.17 2.68 7.59
C ASP A 86 8.59 1.54 8.45
N ASP A 87 8.62 1.66 9.78
CA ASP A 87 8.15 0.61 10.69
C ASP A 87 6.65 0.31 10.54
N LYS A 88 5.82 1.35 10.47
CA LYS A 88 4.35 1.21 10.33
C LYS A 88 3.94 0.79 8.93
N ALA A 89 4.67 1.28 7.93
CA ALA A 89 4.39 0.96 6.54
C ALA A 89 4.71 -0.49 6.22
N ASN A 90 5.84 -1.03 6.68
CA ASN A 90 6.23 -2.41 6.38
C ASN A 90 5.18 -3.43 6.86
N LEU A 91 4.56 -3.21 8.02
CA LEU A 91 3.47 -4.05 8.53
C LEU A 91 2.21 -4.00 7.65
N LEU A 92 1.84 -2.82 7.15
CA LEU A 92 0.68 -2.65 6.26
C LEU A 92 0.95 -3.18 4.85
N ILE A 93 2.17 -3.02 4.36
CA ILE A 93 2.66 -3.54 3.10
C ILE A 93 2.57 -5.07 3.11
N ASP A 94 3.08 -5.72 4.15
CA ASP A 94 2.99 -7.17 4.29
C ASP A 94 1.53 -7.64 4.31
N ARG A 95 0.64 -6.91 5.00
CA ARG A 95 -0.80 -7.19 5.04
C ARG A 95 -1.52 -7.05 3.69
N ILE A 96 -1.19 -6.02 2.91
CA ILE A 96 -1.87 -5.72 1.64
C ILE A 96 -1.36 -6.66 0.52
N LEU A 97 -0.07 -7.00 0.53
CA LEU A 97 0.57 -7.72 -0.57
C LEU A 97 0.60 -9.23 -0.37
N GLN A 98 0.62 -9.72 0.87
CA GLN A 98 0.57 -11.17 1.14
C GLN A 98 -0.85 -11.76 1.07
N GLY A 99 -1.87 -10.95 0.75
CA GLY A 99 -3.21 -11.45 0.46
C GLY A 99 -3.91 -12.06 1.67
N GLY A 100 -4.46 -11.22 2.54
CA GLY A 100 -5.71 -11.55 3.24
C GLY A 100 -5.69 -12.59 4.35
N ASP A 101 -4.54 -13.14 4.76
CA ASP A 101 -4.46 -14.14 5.84
C ASP A 101 -3.88 -13.55 7.13
N VAL A 102 -4.25 -12.31 7.43
CA VAL A 102 -3.93 -11.72 8.74
C VAL A 102 -4.99 -12.23 9.72
N SER A 103 -4.61 -13.25 10.51
CA SER A 103 -5.44 -13.91 11.54
C SER A 103 -6.35 -12.91 12.27
N GLY A 104 -7.58 -13.29 12.61
CA GLY A 104 -8.57 -12.39 13.23
C GLY A 104 -8.01 -11.58 14.41
N ILE A 105 -7.07 -12.17 15.15
CA ILE A 105 -6.35 -11.58 16.29
C ILE A 105 -5.54 -10.32 15.96
N GLU A 106 -4.90 -10.25 14.79
CA GLU A 106 -4.11 -9.08 14.38
C GLU A 106 -4.99 -7.86 14.09
N SER A 107 -6.24 -8.07 13.67
CA SER A 107 -7.20 -6.98 13.48
C SER A 107 -7.55 -6.30 14.81
N LEU A 108 -7.51 -7.05 15.91
CA LEU A 108 -7.81 -6.55 17.25
C LEU A 108 -6.75 -5.54 17.75
N LYS A 109 -5.49 -5.64 17.30
CA LYS A 109 -4.42 -4.69 17.68
C LYS A 109 -4.72 -3.23 17.34
N TRP A 110 -5.63 -3.00 16.39
CA TRP A 110 -5.99 -1.67 15.89
C TRP A 110 -7.28 -1.11 16.50
N MET A 111 -7.98 -1.91 17.32
CA MET A 111 -9.23 -1.53 17.97
C MET A 111 -8.96 -0.91 19.34
N ASP A 112 -9.82 0.00 19.81
CA ASP A 112 -9.73 0.46 21.19
C ASP A 112 -10.10 -0.65 22.18
N ALA A 113 -9.56 -0.55 23.39
CA ALA A 113 -9.72 -1.58 24.41
C ALA A 113 -11.18 -1.89 24.76
N ASN A 114 -12.10 -0.92 24.67
CA ASN A 114 -13.51 -1.17 24.98
C ASN A 114 -14.14 -2.03 23.89
N SER A 115 -13.91 -1.72 22.61
CA SER A 115 -14.43 -2.52 21.50
C SER A 115 -13.89 -3.94 21.51
N VAL A 116 -12.59 -4.13 21.81
CA VAL A 116 -12.04 -5.48 21.98
C VAL A 116 -12.70 -6.20 23.16
N ALA A 117 -12.90 -5.52 24.30
CA ALA A 117 -13.57 -6.11 25.46
C ALA A 117 -15.03 -6.48 25.18
N GLU A 118 -15.75 -5.72 24.34
CA GLU A 118 -17.11 -6.07 23.92
C GLU A 118 -17.15 -7.34 23.08
N LEU A 119 -16.24 -7.48 22.11
CA LEU A 119 -16.13 -8.68 21.29
C LEU A 119 -15.83 -9.92 22.14
N LEU A 120 -14.95 -9.78 23.12
CA LEU A 120 -14.51 -10.87 24.00
C LEU A 120 -15.49 -11.16 25.16
N ARG A 121 -16.59 -10.40 25.29
CA ARG A 121 -17.48 -10.45 26.46
C ARG A 121 -18.07 -11.83 26.72
N ASN A 122 -18.43 -12.54 25.64
CA ASN A 122 -19.09 -13.85 25.69
C ASN A 122 -18.14 -15.01 25.39
N GLU A 123 -16.85 -14.72 25.16
CA GLU A 123 -15.86 -15.74 24.84
C GLU A 123 -15.45 -16.54 26.08
N HIS A 124 -15.07 -17.80 25.85
CA HIS A 124 -14.56 -18.62 26.93
C HIS A 124 -13.24 -18.02 27.46
N PRO A 125 -13.00 -17.96 28.78
CA PRO A 125 -11.80 -17.31 29.33
C PRO A 125 -10.46 -17.83 28.80
N GLN A 126 -10.43 -19.07 28.29
CA GLN A 126 -9.26 -19.63 27.59
C GLN A 126 -9.00 -18.96 26.24
N ILE A 127 -10.05 -18.68 25.46
CA ILE A 127 -9.95 -17.98 24.18
C ILE A 127 -9.52 -16.54 24.42
N VAL A 128 -10.11 -15.88 25.43
CA VAL A 128 -9.72 -14.53 25.84
C VAL A 128 -8.24 -14.49 26.24
N ALA A 129 -7.78 -15.43 27.06
CA ALA A 129 -6.36 -15.52 27.44
C ALA A 129 -5.45 -15.74 26.22
N ALA A 130 -5.86 -16.60 25.29
CA ALA A 130 -5.12 -16.86 24.06
C ALA A 130 -4.99 -15.62 23.16
N ILE A 131 -6.05 -14.80 23.07
CA ILE A 131 -6.03 -13.56 22.30
C ILE A 131 -5.16 -12.52 22.99
N LEU A 132 -5.29 -12.34 24.31
CA LEU A 132 -4.59 -11.30 25.06
C LEU A 132 -3.06 -11.44 25.03
N VAL A 133 -2.52 -12.67 24.96
CA VAL A 133 -1.06 -12.86 24.86
C VAL A 133 -0.46 -12.42 23.52
N HIS A 134 -1.32 -12.14 22.52
CA HIS A 134 -0.92 -11.63 21.21
C HIS A 134 -1.18 -10.14 21.01
N LEU A 135 -1.76 -9.45 22.00
CA LEU A 135 -1.94 -8.00 22.00
C LEU A 135 -0.78 -7.30 22.69
N ASP A 136 -0.58 -6.02 22.35
CA ASP A 136 0.42 -5.19 23.02
C ASP A 136 0.04 -4.97 24.49
N PHE A 137 1.05 -4.83 25.36
CA PHE A 137 0.87 -4.76 26.82
C PHE A 137 -0.14 -3.68 27.25
N ASP A 138 -0.06 -2.50 26.64
CA ASP A 138 -0.95 -1.38 26.96
C ASP A 138 -2.40 -1.70 26.60
N GLN A 139 -2.63 -2.29 25.42
CA GLN A 139 -3.95 -2.65 24.95
C GLN A 139 -4.55 -3.80 25.76
N ALA A 140 -3.78 -4.87 26.00
CA ALA A 140 -4.21 -5.99 26.84
C ALA A 140 -4.59 -5.51 28.25
N SER A 141 -3.80 -4.60 28.84
CA SER A 141 -4.12 -3.99 30.13
C SER A 141 -5.41 -3.17 30.09
N GLY A 142 -5.66 -2.47 28.98
CA GLY A 142 -6.89 -1.73 28.73
C GLY A 142 -8.10 -2.66 28.69
N VAL A 143 -8.03 -3.74 27.92
CA VAL A 143 -9.11 -4.73 27.77
C VAL A 143 -9.45 -5.37 29.13
N LEU A 144 -8.43 -5.76 29.90
CA LEU A 144 -8.62 -6.33 31.23
C LEU A 144 -9.32 -5.38 32.20
N LYS A 145 -9.10 -4.06 32.10
CA LYS A 145 -9.79 -3.05 32.93
C LYS A 145 -11.29 -2.96 32.62
N CYS A 146 -11.71 -3.31 31.40
CA CYS A 146 -13.12 -3.32 31.01
C CYS A 146 -13.89 -4.55 31.53
N PHE A 147 -13.19 -5.60 31.98
CA PHE A 147 -13.82 -6.80 32.51
C PHE A 147 -14.21 -6.67 33.99
N THR A 148 -15.23 -7.45 34.37
CA THR A 148 -15.58 -7.63 35.80
C THR A 148 -14.43 -8.26 36.57
N GLU A 149 -14.36 -8.03 37.88
CA GLU A 149 -13.30 -8.58 38.72
C GLU A 149 -13.18 -10.11 38.61
N ARG A 150 -14.32 -10.81 38.61
CA ARG A 150 -14.37 -12.26 38.44
C ARG A 150 -13.77 -12.71 37.11
N GLN A 151 -14.21 -12.11 36.00
CA GLN A 151 -13.75 -12.48 34.66
C GLN A 151 -12.27 -12.13 34.48
N ARG A 152 -11.84 -10.95 34.92
CA ARG A 152 -10.44 -10.52 34.89
C ARG A 152 -9.54 -11.49 35.63
N ASN A 153 -9.92 -11.92 36.84
CA ASN A 153 -9.13 -12.87 37.63
C ASN A 153 -9.03 -14.24 36.94
N GLU A 154 -10.15 -14.73 36.39
CA GLU A 154 -10.17 -16.00 35.65
C GLU A 154 -9.30 -15.98 34.38
N VAL A 155 -9.26 -14.85 33.67
CA VAL A 155 -8.43 -14.66 32.47
C VAL A 155 -6.95 -14.53 32.87
N LEU A 156 -6.64 -13.75 33.90
CA LEU A 156 -5.25 -13.56 34.37
C LEU A 156 -4.59 -14.87 34.81
N VAL A 157 -5.31 -15.73 35.53
CA VAL A 157 -4.80 -17.05 35.91
C VAL A 157 -4.44 -17.86 34.67
N ARG A 158 -5.29 -17.85 33.63
CA ARG A 158 -5.05 -18.59 32.40
C ARG A 158 -3.89 -18.04 31.57
N VAL A 159 -3.73 -16.72 31.53
CA VAL A 159 -2.56 -16.07 30.91
C VAL A 159 -1.29 -16.49 31.64
N ALA A 160 -1.31 -16.53 32.98
CA ALA A 160 -0.16 -16.91 33.80
C ALA A 160 0.19 -18.40 33.70
N THR A 161 -0.76 -19.28 33.40
CA THR A 161 -0.54 -20.73 33.25
C THR A 161 -0.53 -21.19 31.79
N LEU A 162 -0.38 -20.28 30.83
CA LEU A 162 -0.37 -20.60 29.41
C LEU A 162 1.03 -21.11 29.00
N ASP A 163 1.20 -22.42 28.84
CA ASP A 163 2.48 -23.03 28.45
C ASP A 163 2.81 -22.91 26.94
N GLY A 164 1.89 -22.34 26.14
CA GLY A 164 2.06 -22.07 24.72
C GLY A 164 0.83 -22.43 23.90
N ILE A 165 0.63 -21.75 22.77
CA ILE A 165 -0.47 -22.01 21.84
C ILE A 165 0.13 -22.48 20.52
N GLN A 166 -0.40 -23.58 19.98
CA GLN A 166 0.02 -24.05 18.66
C GLN A 166 -0.38 -23.01 17.59
N PRO A 167 0.53 -22.57 16.72
CA PRO A 167 0.25 -21.55 15.71
C PRO A 167 -0.94 -21.88 14.79
N SER A 168 -1.24 -23.17 14.58
CA SER A 168 -2.41 -23.64 13.84
C SER A 168 -3.73 -23.29 14.52
N ALA A 169 -3.80 -23.36 15.85
CA ALA A 169 -5.03 -23.05 16.61
C ALA A 169 -5.37 -21.55 16.61
N LEU A 170 -4.38 -20.68 16.33
CA LEU A 170 -4.58 -19.22 16.23
C LEU A 170 -5.11 -18.80 14.86
N LYS A 171 -4.96 -19.63 13.82
CA LYS A 171 -5.47 -19.33 12.48
C LYS A 171 -6.98 -19.49 12.37
N ASP A 172 -7.57 -20.34 13.21
CA ASP A 172 -9.01 -20.64 13.23
C ASP A 172 -9.80 -19.68 14.15
N LEU A 173 -9.13 -18.67 14.72
CA LEU A 173 -9.66 -17.65 15.64
C LEU A 173 -9.61 -16.25 15.01
#